data_AF-A0A2V7D542-F1
#
_entry.id   AF-A0A2V7D542-F1
#
_cell.length_a   1.000
_cell.length_b   1.000
_cell.length_c   1.000
_cell.angle_alpha   90.00
_cell.angle_beta   90.00
_cell.angle_gamma   90.00
#
_symmetry.space_group_name_H-M   'P 1'
#
loop_
_entity.id
_entity.type
_entity.pdbx_description
1 polymer ?
#
loop_
_entity_poly.entity_id
_entity_poly.type
_entity_poly.pdbx_seq_one_letter_code
_entity_poly.pdbx_strand_id
1 'polypeptide(L)'
;MGFESDETLVYRLWDVFQDVAIWSSDYPHHDAEDAWEGLGHMAELGVPAEAQRKLMGENARRLYGIEPVLAIKERIEQYEPAILPW
;
A
#
# COMPACT_ATOMS: atom_id res chain seq x y z
N MET A 1 -1.23 3.75 12.86
CA MET A 1 -2.08 2.55 12.83
C MET A 1 -1.72 1.81 11.56
N GLY A 2 -1.35 0.53 11.64
CA GLY A 2 -1.12 -0.28 10.44
C GLY A 2 -2.46 -0.73 9.84
N PHE A 3 -2.52 -0.90 8.53
CA PHE A 3 -3.68 -1.46 7.85
C PHE A 3 -3.28 -2.26 6.60
N GLU A 4 -4.14 -3.19 6.20
CA GLU A 4 -3.94 -4.10 5.05
C GLU A 4 -4.91 -3.78 3.90
N SER A 5 -4.68 -4.35 2.72
CA SER A 5 -5.45 -3.97 1.52
C SER A 5 -6.93 -4.37 1.58
N ASP A 6 -7.27 -5.41 2.33
CA ASP A 6 -8.64 -5.91 2.52
C ASP A 6 -9.41 -5.16 3.63
N GLU A 7 -8.74 -4.29 4.40
CA GLU A 7 -9.34 -3.47 5.45
C GLU A 7 -10.08 -2.25 4.88
N THR A 8 -11.15 -2.52 4.11
CA THR A 8 -11.95 -1.54 3.38
C THR A 8 -12.53 -0.40 4.24
N LEU A 9 -12.58 -0.55 5.57
CA LEU A 9 -12.98 0.52 6.49
C LEU A 9 -12.05 1.75 6.37
N VAL A 10 -10.75 1.54 6.21
CA VAL A 10 -9.77 2.62 6.06
C VAL A 10 -10.04 3.40 4.78
N TYR A 11 -10.44 2.72 3.71
CA TYR A 11 -10.78 3.35 2.43
C TYR A 11 -12.09 4.12 2.50
N ARG A 12 -13.12 3.56 3.14
CA ARG A 12 -14.42 4.23 3.29
C ARG A 12 -14.36 5.47 4.19
N LEU A 13 -13.45 5.46 5.17
CA LEU A 13 -13.21 6.56 6.11
C LEU A 13 -11.84 7.21 5.88
N TRP A 14 -11.42 7.30 4.62
CA TRP A 14 -10.09 7.79 4.26
C TRP A 14 -9.81 9.17 4.86
N ASP A 15 -10.83 10.02 5.00
CA ASP A 15 -10.72 11.38 5.50
C ASP A 15 -10.32 11.42 6.99
N VAL A 16 -10.76 10.42 7.76
CA VAL A 16 -10.38 10.22 9.16
C VAL A 16 -8.97 9.64 9.28
N PHE A 17 -8.59 8.73 8.38
CA PHE A 17 -7.37 7.94 8.51
C PHE A 17 -6.16 8.47 7.74
N GLN A 18 -6.36 9.34 6.74
CA GLN A 18 -5.35 9.76 5.78
C GLN A 18 -4.05 10.27 6.39
N ASP A 19 -4.07 10.83 7.61
CA ASP A 19 -2.88 11.40 8.25
C ASP A 19 -2.27 10.50 9.34
N VAL A 20 -2.86 9.34 9.62
CA VAL A 20 -2.47 8.48 10.76
C VAL A 20 -2.30 6.98 10.43
N ALA A 21 -2.86 6.52 9.31
CA ALA A 21 -2.77 5.14 8.87
C ALA A 21 -1.59 4.90 7.92
N ILE A 22 -0.98 3.71 8.02
CA ILE A 22 0.14 3.26 7.16
C ILE A 22 -0.20 1.88 6.61
N TRP A 23 -0.03 1.70 5.30
CA TRP A 23 -0.28 0.42 4.64
C TRP A 23 0.84 -0.60 4.89
N SER A 24 0.47 -1.88 4.96
CA SER A 24 1.38 -3.04 4.95
C SER A 24 0.75 -4.20 4.17
N SER A 25 1.58 -5.06 3.58
CA SER A 25 1.10 -6.19 2.77
C SER A 25 0.73 -7.44 3.56
N ASP A 26 1.15 -7.53 4.83
CA ASP A 26 1.00 -8.72 5.68
C ASP A 26 1.65 -10.01 5.13
N TYR A 27 2.63 -9.86 4.24
CA TYR A 27 3.43 -11.00 3.76
C TYR A 27 4.19 -11.65 4.94
N PRO A 28 4.21 -13.00 5.06
CA PRO A 28 3.85 -14.00 4.03
C PRO A 28 2.49 -14.67 4.22
N HIS A 29 1.48 -14.02 4.83
CA HIS A 29 0.16 -14.62 4.91
C HIS A 29 -0.39 -14.94 3.52
N HIS A 30 -1.18 -16.00 3.43
CA HIS A 30 -1.62 -16.60 2.16
C HIS A 30 -2.56 -15.71 1.34
N ASP A 31 -3.15 -14.74 2.00
CA ASP A 31 -4.10 -13.73 1.56
C ASP A 31 -3.47 -12.33 1.53
N ALA A 32 -2.15 -12.23 1.72
CA ALA A 32 -1.40 -10.99 1.56
C ALA A 32 -1.58 -10.44 0.14
N GLU A 33 -2.00 -9.18 0.07
CA GLU A 33 -2.17 -8.44 -1.19
C GLU A 33 -0.99 -7.51 -1.45
N ASP A 34 -0.73 -7.24 -2.73
CA ASP A 34 0.29 -6.31 -3.16
C ASP A 34 -0.18 -4.84 -3.09
N ALA A 35 0.77 -3.91 -3.25
CA ALA A 35 0.46 -2.48 -3.20
C ALA A 35 -0.43 -2.01 -4.37
N TRP A 36 -0.41 -2.71 -5.51
CA TRP A 36 -1.25 -2.40 -6.67
C TRP A 36 -2.70 -2.82 -6.44
N GLU A 37 -2.94 -3.94 -5.78
CA GLU A 37 -4.26 -4.39 -5.34
C GLU A 37 -4.89 -3.37 -4.37
N GLY A 38 -4.14 -2.92 -3.36
CA GLY A 38 -4.57 -1.85 -2.46
C GLY A 38 -4.92 -0.53 -3.19
N LEU A 39 -4.09 -0.12 -4.16
CA LEU A 39 -4.39 1.04 -5.02
C LEU A 39 -5.65 0.83 -5.88
N GLY A 40 -5.88 -0.40 -6.36
CA GLY A 40 -7.10 -0.81 -7.07
C GLY A 40 -8.34 -0.62 -6.21
N HIS A 41 -8.33 -1.16 -4.99
CA HIS A 41 -9.44 -1.02 -4.05
C HIS A 41 -9.72 0.45 -3.66
N MET A 42 -8.67 1.23 -3.46
CA MET A 42 -8.79 2.67 -3.22
C MET A 42 -9.45 3.40 -4.40
N ALA A 43 -9.11 3.03 -5.64
CA ALA A 43 -9.72 3.60 -6.84
C ALA A 43 -11.20 3.20 -6.98
N GLU A 44 -11.53 1.92 -6.75
CA GLU A 44 -12.90 1.41 -6.79
C GLU A 44 -13.81 2.09 -5.75
N LEU A 45 -13.26 2.41 -4.58
CA LEU A 45 -13.97 3.07 -3.49
C LEU A 45 -13.89 4.60 -3.54
N GLY A 46 -13.26 5.18 -4.58
CA GLY A 46 -13.23 6.62 -4.79
C GLY A 46 -12.34 7.40 -3.82
N VAL A 47 -11.32 6.76 -3.25
CA VAL A 47 -10.33 7.43 -2.40
C VAL A 47 -9.52 8.43 -3.25
N PRO A 48 -9.45 9.73 -2.89
CA PRO A 48 -8.71 10.71 -3.67
C PRO A 48 -7.21 10.40 -3.73
N ALA A 49 -6.57 10.65 -4.88
CA ALA A 49 -5.14 10.36 -5.10
C ALA A 49 -4.21 10.97 -4.04
N GLU A 50 -4.58 12.11 -3.44
CA GLU A 50 -3.83 12.69 -2.31
C GLU A 50 -3.87 11.81 -1.06
N ALA A 51 -5.05 11.32 -0.69
CA ALA A 51 -5.20 10.39 0.43
C ALA A 51 -4.49 9.06 0.14
N GLN A 52 -4.56 8.55 -1.09
CA GLN A 52 -3.83 7.35 -1.50
C GLN A 52 -2.31 7.50 -1.25
N ARG A 53 -1.70 8.62 -1.67
CA ARG A 53 -0.27 8.88 -1.42
C ARG A 53 0.09 8.84 0.07
N LYS A 54 -0.75 9.46 0.91
CA LYS A 54 -0.52 9.49 2.35
C LYS A 54 -0.58 8.10 2.98
N LEU A 55 -1.65 7.36 2.67
CA LEU A 55 -1.92 6.02 3.18
C LEU A 55 -0.87 5.00 2.72
N MET A 56 -0.48 5.05 1.45
CA MET A 56 0.43 4.08 0.83
C MET A 56 1.92 4.35 1.08
N GLY A 57 2.30 5.53 1.59
CA GLY A 57 3.73 5.78 1.80
C GLY A 57 4.15 7.05 2.52
N GLU A 58 3.46 8.19 2.36
CA GLU A 58 3.95 9.43 2.98
C GLU A 58 3.89 9.37 4.52
N ASN A 59 2.85 8.76 5.08
CA ASN A 59 2.74 8.58 6.53
C ASN A 59 3.85 7.69 7.08
N ALA A 60 4.16 6.59 6.40
CA ALA A 60 5.24 5.69 6.78
C ALA A 60 6.59 6.42 6.70
N ARG A 61 6.84 7.18 5.62
CA ARG A 61 8.05 8.01 5.48
C ARG A 61 8.23 8.97 6.63
N ARG A 62 7.18 9.71 6.99
CA ARG A 62 7.22 10.68 8.08
C ARG A 62 7.44 10.00 9.43
N LEU A 63 6.77 8.88 9.67
CA LEU A 63 6.88 8.13 10.93
C LEU A 63 8.29 7.55 11.13
N TYR A 64 8.88 6.98 10.07
CA TYR A 64 10.16 6.27 10.15
C TYR A 64 11.38 7.10 9.71
N GLY A 65 11.19 8.36 9.30
CA GLY A 65 12.29 9.22 8.84
C GLY A 65 12.95 8.74 7.54
N ILE A 66 12.15 8.17 6.62
CA ILE A 66 12.65 7.62 5.36
C ILE A 66 12.73 8.73 4.30
N GLU A 67 13.88 8.87 3.65
CA GLU A 67 14.02 9.69 2.44
C GLU A 67 13.55 8.90 1.20
N PRO A 68 12.74 9.51 0.32
CA PRO A 68 12.13 8.81 -0.79
C PRO A 68 13.13 8.61 -1.92
N VAL A 69 13.04 7.46 -2.59
CA VAL A 69 13.67 7.23 -3.89
C VAL A 69 12.62 6.68 -4.85
N LEU A 70 12.54 7.26 -6.05
CA LEU A 70 11.66 6.73 -7.09
C LEU A 70 12.35 5.56 -7.80
N ALA A 71 12.19 4.37 -7.25
CA ALA A 71 12.78 3.14 -7.78
C ALA A 71 11.84 2.39 -8.73
N ILE A 72 10.54 2.33 -8.41
CA ILE A 72 9.52 1.61 -9.17
C ILE A 72 8.58 2.61 -9.83
N LYS A 73 8.41 2.51 -11.15
CA LYS A 73 7.56 3.41 -11.95
C LYS A 73 6.39 2.70 -12.62
N GLU A 74 6.52 1.40 -12.84
CA GLU A 74 5.57 0.58 -13.58
C GLU A 74 5.33 -0.72 -12.81
N ARG A 75 4.13 -1.28 -12.94
CA ARG A 75 3.79 -2.58 -12.38
C ARG A 75 4.55 -3.67 -13.15
N ILE A 76 5.13 -4.63 -12.42
CA ILE A 76 5.66 -5.85 -13.01
C ILE A 76 4.47 -6.76 -13.29
N GLU A 77 4.01 -6.82 -14.53
CA GLU A 77 2.86 -7.64 -14.95
C GLU A 77 3.19 -9.14 -15.00
N GLN A 78 4.47 -9.48 -15.21
CA GLN A 78 4.96 -10.85 -15.33
C GLN A 78 6.16 -11.01 -14.40
N TYR A 79 5.92 -11.64 -13.25
CA TYR A 79 6.95 -11.98 -12.29
C TYR A 79 7.15 -13.50 -12.24
N GLU A 80 8.37 -13.94 -12.56
CA GLU A 80 8.80 -15.30 -12.31
C GLU A 80 9.67 -15.29 -11.04
N PRO A 81 9.28 -16.00 -9.96
CA PRO A 81 10.13 -16.12 -8.79
C PRO A 81 11.48 -16.71 -9.19
N ALA A 82 12.56 -16.10 -8.73
CA ALA A 82 13.87 -16.71 -8.90
C ALA A 82 13.86 -18.06 -8.17
N ILE A 83 14.00 -19.16 -8.92
CA ILE A 83 14.25 -20.47 -8.32
C ILE A 83 15.69 -20.44 -7.84
N LEU A 84 15.85 -20.08 -6.57
CA LEU A 84 17.15 -20.03 -5.93
C LEU A 84 17.56 -21.47 -5.56
N PRO A 85 18.84 -21.85 -5.72
CA PRO A 85 19.28 -23.25 -5.71
C PRO A 85 19.36 -23.88 -4.30
N TRP A 86 18.57 -23.40 -3.34
CA TRP A 86 18.54 -23.93 -1.97
C TRP A 86 17.28 -24.74 -1.70
#